data_AF-A0A1M6LER8-F1
#
_entry.id   AF-A0A1M6LER8-F1
#
_cell.length_a   1.000
_cell.length_b   1.000
_cell.length_c   1.000
_cell.angle_alpha   90.00
_cell.angle_beta   90.00
_cell.angle_gamma   90.00
#
_symmetry.space_group_name_H-M   'P 1'
#
loop_
_entity.id
_entity.type
_entity.pdbx_description
1 polymer ?
#
loop_
_entity_poly.entity_id
_entity_poly.type
_entity_poly.pdbx_seq_one_letter_code
_entity_poly.pdbx_strand_id
1 'polypeptide(L)'
;MEFETSRVLIEKQALEIVIKNLEKIKKTSEKEINYLATEALEALKKNDCTSGECSFEGETLIEQIKYKMRTTKDKDLNLKLYILYRKLEDGKIPEVEALKLYELYLETEYTDQYI
;
A
#
# COMPACT_ATOMS: atom_id res chain seq x y z
N MET A 1 -12.97 -8.84 20.48
CA MET A 1 -11.71 -8.31 21.05
C MET A 1 -11.17 -7.38 19.97
N GLU A 2 -11.29 -6.07 20.18
CA GLU A 2 -10.75 -5.08 19.24
C GLU A 2 -9.22 -5.13 19.35
N PHE A 3 -8.54 -5.44 18.25
CA PHE A 3 -7.09 -5.37 18.20
C PHE A 3 -6.70 -3.92 17.91
N GLU A 4 -6.09 -3.25 18.89
CA GLU A 4 -5.46 -1.95 18.65
C GLU A 4 -4.28 -2.14 17.69
N THR A 5 -4.42 -1.64 16.46
CA THR A 5 -3.36 -1.64 15.46
C THR A 5 -2.50 -0.39 15.60
N SER A 6 -1.42 -0.49 16.39
CA SER A 6 -0.38 0.54 16.46
C SER A 6 0.71 0.30 15.42
N ARG A 7 1.04 1.31 14.60
CA ARG A 7 2.16 1.26 13.64
C ARG A 7 3.45 1.78 14.27
N VAL A 8 4.57 1.17 13.92
CA VAL A 8 5.91 1.52 14.43
C VAL A 8 6.85 1.76 13.25
N LEU A 9 7.60 2.86 13.28
CA LEU A 9 8.66 3.14 12.31
C LEU A 9 9.89 2.31 12.67
N ILE A 10 10.39 1.49 11.74
CA ILE A 10 11.57 0.65 11.93
C ILE A 10 12.58 0.94 10.81
N GLU A 11 13.86 0.96 11.17
CA GLU A 11 14.95 1.07 10.19
C GLU A 11 14.98 -0.17 9.28
N LYS A 12 14.99 0.05 7.96
CA LYS A 12 14.96 -1.03 6.95
C LYS A 12 16.02 -2.11 7.19
N GLN A 13 17.25 -1.71 7.55
CA GLN A 13 18.34 -2.64 7.82
C GLN A 13 18.03 -3.57 9.01
N ALA A 14 17.38 -3.05 10.05
CA ALA A 14 16.96 -3.86 11.19
C ALA A 14 15.91 -4.90 10.79
N LEU A 15 14.94 -4.52 9.95
CA LEU A 15 13.92 -5.43 9.43
C LEU A 15 14.54 -6.54 8.55
N GLU A 16 15.46 -6.19 7.65
CA GLU A 16 16.16 -7.15 6.79
C GLU A 16 16.95 -8.19 7.61
N ILE A 17 17.60 -7.76 8.70
CA ILE A 17 18.31 -8.67 9.62
C ILE A 17 17.33 -9.66 10.27
N VAL A 18 16.18 -9.17 10.75
CA VAL A 18 15.15 -10.02 11.37
C VAL A 18 14.62 -11.05 10.39
N ILE A 19 14.26 -10.63 9.18
CA ILE A 19 13.78 -11.53 8.11
C ILE A 19 14.83 -12.60 7.80
N LYS A 20 16.09 -12.21 7.61
CA LYS A 20 17.19 -13.14 7.29
C LYS A 20 17.39 -14.18 8.39
N ASN A 21 17.29 -13.78 9.66
CA ASN A 21 17.43 -14.70 10.79
C ASN A 21 16.25 -15.67 10.88
N LEU A 22 15.02 -15.20 10.66
CA LEU A 22 13.84 -16.06 10.61
C LEU A 22 13.90 -17.07 9.45
N GLU A 23 14.39 -16.66 8.27
CA GLU A 23 14.58 -17.57 7.15
C GLU A 23 15.64 -18.66 7.43
N LYS A 24 16.68 -18.34 8.20
CA LYS A 24 17.65 -19.34 8.67
C LYS A 24 17.01 -20.30 9.65
N ILE A 25 16.26 -19.80 10.63
CA ILE A 25 15.54 -20.63 11.61
C ILE A 25 14.60 -21.59 10.88
N LYS A 26 13.78 -21.09 9.95
CA LYS A 26 12.86 -21.92 9.13
C LYS A 26 13.57 -23.08 8.43
N LYS A 27 14.80 -22.87 7.94
CA LYS A 27 15.58 -23.88 7.21
C LYS A 27 16.24 -24.92 8.12
N THR A 28 16.43 -24.62 9.40
CA THR A 28 17.23 -25.45 10.33
C THR A 28 16.39 -26.08 11.44
N SER A 29 15.13 -25.68 11.60
CA SER A 29 14.32 -26.03 12.76
C SER A 29 13.30 -27.15 12.52
N GLU A 30 12.86 -27.78 13.62
CA GLU A 30 11.77 -28.76 13.64
C GLU A 30 10.42 -28.14 13.24
N LYS A 31 9.41 -28.98 12.96
CA LYS A 31 8.12 -28.59 12.37
C LYS A 31 7.43 -27.43 13.09
N GLU A 32 7.43 -27.42 14.41
CA GLU A 32 6.72 -26.42 15.21
C GLU A 32 7.42 -25.05 15.18
N ILE A 33 8.75 -25.03 15.26
CA ILE A 33 9.55 -23.81 15.14
C ILE A 33 9.50 -23.26 13.70
N ASN A 34 9.43 -24.15 12.70
CA ASN A 34 9.28 -23.75 11.30
C ASN A 34 7.94 -23.04 11.08
N TYR A 35 6.86 -23.54 11.68
CA TYR A 35 5.54 -22.91 11.62
C TYR A 35 5.57 -21.49 12.21
N LEU A 36 6.11 -21.32 13.43
CA LEU A 36 6.25 -20.02 14.08
C LEU A 36 7.12 -19.04 13.26
N ALA A 37 8.22 -19.53 12.69
CA ALA A 37 9.08 -18.72 11.84
C ALA A 37 8.37 -18.29 10.54
N THR A 38 7.51 -19.15 9.99
CA THR A 38 6.73 -18.86 8.78
C THR A 38 5.65 -17.82 9.08
N GLU A 39 4.90 -17.98 10.17
CA GLU A 39 3.88 -17.02 10.61
C GLU A 39 4.50 -15.64 10.86
N ALA A 40 5.65 -15.58 11.56
CA ALA A 40 6.37 -14.33 11.79
C ALA A 40 6.86 -13.68 10.47
N LEU A 41 7.37 -14.48 9.52
CA LEU A 41 7.80 -13.98 8.21
C LEU A 41 6.62 -13.45 7.39
N GLU A 42 5.49 -14.13 7.41
CA GLU A 42 4.27 -13.68 6.71
C GLU A 42 3.72 -12.40 7.32
N ALA A 43 3.69 -12.30 8.66
CA ALA A 43 3.29 -11.08 9.35
C ALA A 43 4.20 -9.89 9.01
N LEU A 44 5.52 -10.11 8.89
CA LEU A 44 6.46 -9.05 8.52
C LEU A 44 6.37 -8.69 7.04
N LYS A 45 6.31 -9.68 6.13
CA LYS A 45 6.26 -9.45 4.67
C LYS A 45 4.94 -8.87 4.20
N LYS A 46 3.81 -9.23 4.82
CA LYS A 46 2.50 -8.62 4.55
C LYS A 46 2.48 -7.12 4.85
N ASN A 47 3.38 -6.66 5.72
CA ASN A 47 3.49 -5.27 6.17
C ASN A 47 4.80 -4.59 5.72
N ASP A 48 5.57 -5.20 4.82
CA ASP A 48 6.82 -4.63 4.30
C ASP A 48 6.53 -3.69 3.12
N CYS A 49 6.67 -2.39 3.35
CA CYS A 49 6.36 -1.32 2.38
C CYS A 49 7.53 -0.97 1.44
N THR A 50 8.59 -1.79 1.37
CA THR A 50 9.84 -1.41 0.69
C THR A 50 9.84 -1.55 -0.85
N SER A 51 8.79 -2.14 -1.45
CA SER A 51 8.69 -2.35 -2.91
C SER A 51 7.91 -1.27 -3.68
N GLY A 52 7.41 -0.22 -3.01
CA GLY A 52 6.69 0.87 -3.68
C GLY A 52 5.27 0.52 -4.15
N GLU A 53 4.83 -0.72 -3.92
CA GLU A 53 3.47 -1.20 -4.18
C GLU A 53 2.81 -1.60 -2.86
N CYS A 54 2.61 -0.63 -1.97
CA CYS A 54 1.59 -0.75 -0.94
C CYS A 54 0.47 0.21 -1.29
N SER A 55 -0.73 -0.34 -1.53
CA SER A 55 -1.93 0.34 -1.08
C SER A 55 -1.77 0.53 0.43
N PHE A 56 -1.47 1.77 0.84
CA PHE A 56 -1.53 2.13 2.25
C PHE A 56 -2.97 1.90 2.73
N GLU A 57 -3.26 0.75 3.34
CA GLU A 57 -4.48 0.56 4.12
C GLU A 57 -4.40 1.50 5.33
N GLY A 58 -4.69 2.78 5.15
CA GLY A 58 -4.50 3.83 6.14
C GLY A 58 -4.08 5.19 5.57
N GLU A 59 -3.77 5.29 4.27
CA GLU A 59 -3.87 6.58 3.60
C GLU A 59 -5.35 6.80 3.27
N THR A 60 -5.89 7.91 3.72
CA THR A 60 -7.21 8.38 3.28
C THR A 60 -7.21 8.42 1.75
N LEU A 61 -8.36 8.19 1.11
CA LEU A 61 -8.45 8.29 -0.35
C LEU A 61 -7.89 9.62 -0.89
N ILE A 62 -7.99 10.69 -0.10
CA ILE A 62 -7.37 12.00 -0.37
C ILE A 62 -5.85 11.94 -0.53
N GLU A 63 -5.15 11.22 0.36
CA GLU A 63 -3.69 11.10 0.32
C GLU A 63 -3.24 10.28 -0.88
N GLN A 64 -3.97 9.22 -1.20
CA GLN A 64 -3.72 8.40 -2.39
C GLN A 64 -3.85 9.23 -3.67
N ILE A 65 -4.92 10.02 -3.78
CA ILE A 65 -5.12 10.94 -4.92
C ILE A 65 -3.98 11.96 -4.99
N LYS A 66 -3.60 12.59 -3.87
CA LYS A 66 -2.50 13.56 -3.80
C LYS A 66 -1.16 12.96 -4.21
N TYR A 67 -0.87 11.74 -3.76
CA TYR A 67 0.35 11.03 -4.11
C TYR A 67 0.39 10.74 -5.61
N LYS A 68 -0.70 10.21 -6.19
CA LYS A 68 -0.78 9.93 -7.61
C LYS A 68 -0.66 11.20 -8.46
N MET A 69 -1.27 12.32 -8.04
CA MET A 69 -1.10 13.62 -8.70
C MET A 69 0.35 14.11 -8.71
N ARG A 70 1.16 13.79 -7.70
CA ARG A 70 2.58 14.18 -7.67
C ARG A 70 3.45 13.29 -8.55
N THR A 71 3.04 12.04 -8.77
CA THR A 71 3.86 11.01 -9.41
C THR A 71 3.49 10.74 -10.87
N THR A 72 2.24 10.94 -11.28
CA THR A 72 1.84 10.75 -12.67
C THR A 72 2.44 11.82 -13.60
N LYS A 73 2.87 11.39 -14.78
CA LYS A 73 3.34 12.25 -15.87
C LYS A 73 2.24 12.58 -16.88
N ASP A 74 1.11 11.88 -16.81
CA ASP A 74 -0.04 12.11 -17.66
C ASP A 74 -0.80 13.36 -17.15
N LYS A 75 -0.85 14.40 -18.00
CA LYS A 75 -1.50 15.67 -17.67
C LYS A 75 -3.02 15.54 -17.56
N ASP A 76 -3.62 14.67 -18.36
CA ASP A 76 -5.06 14.46 -18.37
C ASP A 76 -5.49 13.67 -17.14
N LEU A 77 -4.73 12.63 -16.78
CA LEU A 77 -4.92 11.94 -15.50
C LEU A 77 -4.73 12.90 -14.32
N ASN A 78 -3.69 13.73 -14.34
CA ASN A 78 -3.44 14.71 -13.27
C ASN A 78 -4.63 15.66 -13.06
N LEU A 79 -5.20 16.16 -14.15
CA LEU A 79 -6.39 17.02 -14.12
C LEU A 79 -7.62 16.28 -13.56
N LYS A 80 -7.87 15.05 -14.00
CA LYS A 80 -8.97 14.21 -13.49
C LYS A 80 -8.83 13.98 -11.98
N LEU A 81 -7.62 13.65 -11.52
CA LEU A 81 -7.32 13.44 -10.10
C LEU A 81 -7.47 14.73 -9.28
N TYR A 82 -7.05 15.88 -9.81
CA TYR A 82 -7.25 17.17 -9.15
C TYR A 82 -8.74 17.49 -8.94
N ILE A 83 -9.56 17.29 -9.96
CA ILE A 83 -11.01 17.50 -9.87
C ILE A 83 -11.62 16.55 -8.83
N LEU A 84 -11.20 15.28 -8.85
CA LEU A 84 -11.66 14.27 -7.90
C LEU A 84 -11.32 14.65 -6.46
N TYR A 85 -10.07 15.06 -6.21
CA TYR A 85 -9.60 15.55 -4.92
C TYR A 85 -10.47 16.71 -4.41
N ARG A 86 -10.69 17.74 -5.23
CA ARG A 86 -11.49 18.91 -4.84
C ARG A 86 -12.94 18.54 -4.52
N LYS A 87 -13.55 17.63 -5.29
CA LYS A 87 -14.92 17.18 -5.03
C LYS A 87 -15.02 16.38 -3.72
N LEU A 88 -14.03 15.53 -3.45
CA LEU A 88 -13.98 14.73 -2.23
C LEU A 88 -13.70 15.60 -0.99
N GLU A 89 -12.74 16.52 -1.08
CA GLU A 89 -12.39 17.47 0.00
C GLU A 89 -13.54 18.44 0.31
N ASP A 90 -14.24 18.94 -0.72
CA ASP A 90 -15.42 19.81 -0.55
C ASP A 90 -16.68 19.03 -0.10
N GLY A 91 -16.60 17.71 0.09
CA GLY A 91 -17.75 16.86 0.47
C GLY A 91 -18.85 16.75 -0.59
N LYS A 92 -18.55 17.05 -1.85
CA LYS A 92 -19.51 17.02 -2.97
C LYS A 92 -19.77 15.62 -3.50
N ILE A 93 -18.91 14.67 -3.18
CA ILE A 93 -19.06 13.24 -3.48
C ILE A 93 -18.69 12.41 -2.25
N PRO A 94 -19.36 11.28 -2.00
CA PRO A 94 -18.99 10.36 -0.93
C PRO A 94 -17.71 9.59 -1.30
N GLU A 95 -16.96 9.17 -0.28
CA GLU A 95 -15.68 8.47 -0.45
C GLU A 95 -15.79 7.20 -1.31
N VAL A 96 -16.90 6.45 -1.19
CA VAL A 96 -17.17 5.25 -2.01
C VAL A 96 -17.29 5.56 -3.50
N GLU A 97 -17.91 6.69 -3.86
CA GLU A 97 -18.02 7.12 -5.26
C GLU A 97 -16.67 7.65 -5.77
N ALA A 98 -15.94 8.36 -4.92
CA ALA A 98 -14.62 8.86 -5.24
C ALA A 98 -13.63 7.72 -5.50
N LEU A 99 -13.71 6.61 -4.74
CA LEU A 99 -12.85 5.44 -4.90
C LEU A 99 -13.06 4.80 -6.29
N LYS A 100 -14.31 4.62 -6.71
CA LYS A 100 -14.64 4.05 -8.03
C LYS A 100 -14.10 4.91 -9.18
N LEU A 101 -14.22 6.24 -9.06
CA LEU A 101 -13.69 7.17 -10.06
C LEU A 101 -12.16 7.12 -10.09
N TYR A 102 -11.52 7.03 -8.92
CA TYR A 102 -10.08 6.90 -8.82
C TYR A 102 -9.58 5.64 -9.55
N GLU A 103 -10.17 4.48 -9.25
CA GLU A 103 -9.84 3.20 -9.90
C GLU A 103 -10.03 3.27 -11.42
N LEU A 104 -11.16 3.81 -11.88
CA LEU A 104 -11.46 3.98 -13.31
C LEU A 104 -10.40 4.85 -14.02
N TYR A 105 -9.97 5.94 -13.38
CA TYR A 105 -8.97 6.83 -13.97
C TYR A 105 -7.61 6.15 -14.10
N LEU A 106 -7.24 5.31 -13.14
CA LEU A 106 -6.01 4.52 -13.22
C LEU A 106 -6.08 3.49 -14.34
N GLU A 107 -7.21 2.79 -14.50
CA GLU A 107 -7.38 1.80 -15.59
C GLU A 107 -7.22 2.44 -16.98
N THR A 108 -7.72 3.68 -17.16
CA THR A 108 -7.54 4.41 -18.43
C THR A 108 -6.09 4.79 -18.73
N GLU A 109 -5.26 5.04 -17.70
CA GLU A 109 -3.82 5.32 -17.88
C GLU A 109 -3.08 4.10 -18.45
N TYR A 110 -3.47 2.89 -18.03
CA TYR A 110 -2.86 1.64 -18.50
C TYR A 110 -3.27 1.26 -19.93
N THR A 111 -4.43 1.72 -20.40
CA THR A 111 -4.91 1.37 -21.75
C THR A 111 -4.25 2.22 -22.84
N ASP A 112 -3.91 3.48 -22.54
CA ASP A 112 -3.28 4.40 -23.52
C ASP A 112 -1.77 4.16 -23.69
N GLN A 113 -1.10 3.41 -22.81
CA GLN A 113 0.32 3.06 -22.97
C GLN A 113 0.58 1.90 -23.96
N TYR A 114 -0.47 1.23 -24.45
CA TYR A 114 -0.37 0.06 -25.35
C TYR A 114 -0.83 0.34 -26.79
N ILE A 115 -0.96 1.61 -27.20
CA ILE A 115 -1.31 2.00 -28.58
C ILE A 115 -0.14 2.74 -29.25
#